data_AF-A0A2E9NPA3-F1
#
_entry.id   AF-A0A2E9NPA3-F1
#
_cell.length_a   1.000
_cell.length_b   1.000
_cell.length_c   1.000
_cell.angle_alpha   90.00
_cell.angle_beta   90.00
_cell.angle_gamma   90.00
#
_symmetry.space_group_name_H-M   'P 1'
#
loop_
_entity.id
_entity.type
_entity.pdbx_description
1 polymer ?
#
loop_
_entity_poly.entity_id
_entity_poly.type
_entity_poly.pdbx_seq_one_letter_code
_entity_poly.pdbx_strand_id
1 'polypeptide(L)'
;MLTKRPGLSSIAVLALALGIGLTTTMFSIVYGAVLKGLPFENSEELVQVFRTRPSQGARFIGTTIHDFTDWRDQQTNFDDIAAFFA
;
A
#
# COMPACT_ATOMS: atom_id res chain seq x y z
N MET A 1 -4.32 -23.34 38.83
CA MET A 1 -4.40 -21.92 39.22
C MET A 1 -5.32 -21.07 38.33
N LEU A 2 -5.63 -21.47 37.08
CA LEU A 2 -6.68 -20.82 36.26
C LEU A 2 -8.14 -21.20 36.65
N THR A 3 -8.33 -22.37 37.26
CA THR A 3 -9.66 -22.90 37.63
C THR A 3 -10.25 -22.30 38.92
N LYS A 4 -9.48 -21.52 39.68
CA LYS A 4 -9.93 -20.96 40.98
C LYS A 4 -10.63 -19.60 40.86
N ARG A 5 -10.35 -18.82 39.81
CA ARG A 5 -10.97 -17.50 39.53
C ARG A 5 -11.07 -17.26 38.02
N PRO A 6 -11.98 -17.96 37.33
CA PRO A 6 -12.03 -18.00 35.86
C PRO A 6 -12.21 -16.62 35.22
N GLY A 7 -13.03 -15.73 35.81
CA GLY A 7 -13.26 -14.38 35.27
C GLY A 7 -11.99 -13.51 35.24
N LEU A 8 -11.15 -13.58 36.26
CA LEU A 8 -9.93 -12.77 36.34
C LEU A 8 -8.86 -13.29 35.37
N SER A 9 -8.77 -14.61 35.18
CA SER A 9 -7.92 -15.21 34.16
C SER A 9 -8.38 -14.86 32.75
N SER A 10 -9.69 -14.83 32.46
CA SER A 10 -10.22 -14.44 31.15
C SER A 10 -9.85 -12.98 30.81
N ILE A 11 -9.98 -12.06 31.76
CA ILE A 11 -9.61 -10.65 31.55
C ILE A 11 -8.11 -10.51 31.27
N ALA A 12 -7.26 -11.22 32.01
CA ALA A 12 -5.82 -11.20 31.79
C ALA A 12 -5.44 -11.73 30.40
N VAL A 13 -6.07 -12.83 29.95
CA VAL A 13 -5.85 -13.39 28.62
C VAL A 13 -6.30 -12.42 27.53
N LEU A 14 -7.46 -11.77 27.69
CA LEU A 14 -7.96 -10.78 26.72
C LEU A 14 -7.03 -9.56 26.64
N ALA A 15 -6.58 -9.03 27.78
CA ALA A 15 -5.65 -7.91 27.81
C ALA A 15 -4.33 -8.25 27.11
N LEU A 16 -3.79 -9.44 27.35
CA LEU A 16 -2.58 -9.93 26.66
C LEU A 16 -2.81 -10.12 25.16
N ALA A 17 -3.92 -10.75 24.78
CA ALA A 17 -4.26 -10.97 23.38
C ALA A 17 -4.40 -9.66 22.60
N LEU A 18 -5.03 -8.64 23.20
CA LEU A 18 -5.17 -7.31 22.61
C LEU A 18 -3.82 -6.60 22.48
N GLY A 19 -2.98 -6.65 23.53
CA GLY A 19 -1.64 -6.04 23.49
C GLY A 19 -0.77 -6.65 22.40
N ILE A 20 -0.70 -7.98 22.33
CA ILE A 20 0.08 -8.70 21.33
C ILE A 20 -0.49 -8.43 19.93
N GLY A 21 -1.81 -8.56 19.76
CA GLY A 21 -2.48 -8.37 18.48
C GLY A 21 -2.27 -6.96 17.92
N LEU A 22 -2.31 -5.93 18.77
CA LEU A 22 -2.07 -4.54 18.35
C LEU A 22 -0.64 -4.35 17.84
N THR A 23 0.37 -4.83 18.58
CA THR A 23 1.77 -4.73 18.16
C THR A 23 2.03 -5.51 16.87
N THR A 24 1.50 -6.73 16.75
CA THR A 24 1.62 -7.54 15.53
C THR A 24 0.93 -6.88 14.33
N THR A 25 -0.25 -6.30 14.52
CA THR A 25 -0.99 -5.60 13.45
C THR A 25 -0.22 -4.38 12.97
N MET A 26 0.29 -3.57 13.91
CA MET A 26 1.07 -2.39 13.57
C MET A 26 2.32 -2.76 12.76
N PHE A 27 3.06 -3.79 13.20
CA PHE A 27 4.22 -4.28 12.45
C PHE A 27 3.82 -4.87 11.08
N SER A 28 2.70 -5.59 10.99
CA SER A 28 2.22 -6.18 9.73
C SER A 28 1.87 -5.10 8.70
N ILE A 29 1.25 -4.01 9.13
CA ILE A 29 0.95 -2.86 8.26
C ILE A 29 2.24 -2.23 7.75
N VAL A 30 3.19 -1.93 8.65
CA VAL A 30 4.48 -1.32 8.27
C VAL A 30 5.26 -2.25 7.35
N TYR A 31 5.31 -3.54 7.67
CA TYR A 31 5.98 -4.53 6.86
C TYR A 31 5.35 -4.60 5.47
N GLY A 32 4.02 -4.70 5.37
CA GLY A 32 3.32 -4.79 4.09
C GLY A 32 3.40 -3.51 3.25
N ALA A 33 3.32 -2.34 3.87
CA ALA A 33 3.28 -1.05 3.17
C ALA A 33 4.67 -0.51 2.81
N VAL A 34 5.70 -0.81 3.61
CA VAL A 34 7.03 -0.20 3.47
C VAL A 34 8.11 -1.23 3.17
N LEU A 35 8.18 -2.32 3.93
CA LEU A 35 9.33 -3.24 3.88
C LEU A 35 9.21 -4.33 2.82
N LYS A 36 7.99 -4.80 2.54
CA LYS A 36 7.73 -5.87 1.57
C LYS A 36 8.01 -5.42 0.14
N GLY A 37 8.05 -4.10 -0.10
CA GLY A 37 8.12 -3.54 -1.44
C GLY A 37 6.85 -3.78 -2.24
N LEU A 38 6.80 -3.22 -3.44
CA LEU A 38 5.71 -3.52 -4.36
C LEU A 38 5.86 -4.97 -4.87
N PRO A 39 4.75 -5.72 -5.07
CA PRO A 39 4.79 -7.11 -5.50
C PRO A 39 5.06 -7.23 -7.01
N PHE A 40 6.08 -6.53 -7.49
CA PHE A 40 6.54 -6.55 -8.88
C PHE A 40 8.00 -6.97 -8.92
N GLU A 41 8.32 -7.80 -9.91
CA GLU A 41 9.70 -8.15 -10.20
C GLU A 41 10.44 -6.90 -10.68
N ASN A 42 11.65 -6.66 -10.17
CA ASN A 42 12.43 -5.43 -10.40
C ASN A 42 11.69 -4.14 -9.99
N SER A 43 11.09 -4.13 -8.79
CA SER A 43 10.29 -3.01 -8.27
C SER A 43 11.00 -1.64 -8.27
N GLU A 44 12.33 -1.62 -8.27
CA GLU A 44 13.19 -0.46 -8.37
C GLU A 44 13.19 0.22 -9.75
N GLU A 45 12.73 -0.48 -10.79
CA GLU A 45 12.59 0.06 -12.16
C GLU A 45 11.22 0.72 -12.39
N LEU A 46 10.30 0.60 -11.43
CA LEU A 46 8.97 1.19 -11.53
C LEU A 46 9.03 2.70 -11.40
N VAL A 47 8.42 3.38 -12.38
CA VAL A 47 8.27 4.84 -12.37
C VAL A 47 6.80 5.23 -12.46
N GLN A 48 6.45 6.32 -11.79
CA GLN A 48 5.11 6.89 -11.88
C GLN A 48 5.11 8.02 -12.90
N VAL A 49 4.28 7.89 -13.94
CA VAL A 49 4.09 8.92 -14.96
C VAL A 49 2.80 9.69 -14.65
N PHE A 50 2.87 11.01 -14.63
CA PHE A 50 1.73 11.89 -14.36
C PHE A 50 1.76 13.11 -15.26
N ARG A 51 0.57 13.66 -15.54
CA ARG A 51 0.46 14.91 -16.29
C ARG A 51 0.77 16.09 -15.38
N THR A 52 1.39 17.12 -15.94
CA THR A 52 1.61 18.40 -15.26
C THR A 52 0.95 19.54 -16.04
N ARG A 53 0.47 20.56 -15.34
CA ARG A 53 0.03 21.84 -15.90
C ARG A 53 0.73 22.97 -15.13
N PRO A 54 1.97 23.30 -15.52
CA PRO A 54 2.77 24.31 -14.82
C PRO A 54 2.09 25.68 -14.75
N SER A 55 1.33 26.05 -15.78
CA SER A 55 0.57 27.30 -15.85
C SER A 55 -0.51 27.45 -14.77
N GLN A 56 -0.97 26.34 -14.18
CA GLN A 56 -1.94 26.31 -13.08
C GLN A 56 -1.31 25.84 -11.76
N GLY A 57 0.02 25.73 -11.70
CA GLY A 57 0.74 25.20 -10.53
C GLY A 57 0.47 23.72 -10.23
N ALA A 58 -0.21 22.99 -11.11
CA ALA A 58 -0.61 21.60 -10.88
C ALA A 58 0.46 20.63 -11.39
N ARG A 59 1.04 19.82 -10.48
CA ARG A 59 2.16 18.90 -10.79
C ARG A 59 1.78 17.42 -10.85
N PHE A 60 0.63 17.04 -10.31
CA PHE A 60 0.16 15.64 -10.29
C PHE A 60 -1.28 15.61 -10.76
N ILE A 61 -1.46 15.41 -12.05
CA ILE A 61 -2.78 15.42 -12.68
C ILE A 61 -3.03 14.04 -13.25
N GLY A 62 -4.17 13.46 -12.88
CA GLY A 62 -4.63 12.19 -13.42
C GLY A 62 -4.74 12.24 -14.95
N THR A 63 -4.44 11.12 -15.57
CA THR A 63 -4.53 10.93 -17.02
C THR A 63 -5.95 10.48 -17.36
N THR A 64 -6.50 10.97 -18.46
CA THR A 64 -7.81 10.49 -18.96
C THR A 64 -7.63 9.12 -19.59
N ILE A 65 -8.70 8.32 -19.68
CA ILE A 65 -8.59 6.98 -20.29
C ILE A 65 -8.11 7.02 -21.75
N HIS A 66 -8.45 8.08 -22.48
CA HIS A 66 -8.00 8.29 -23.86
C HIS A 66 -6.49 8.56 -23.92
N ASP A 67 -6.02 9.54 -23.15
CA ASP A 67 -4.59 9.86 -23.06
C ASP A 67 -3.77 8.64 -22.61
N PHE A 68 -4.29 7.83 -21.68
CA PHE A 68 -3.62 6.60 -21.23
C PHE A 68 -3.49 5.57 -22.37
N THR A 69 -4.54 5.39 -23.16
CA THR A 69 -4.53 4.44 -24.29
C THR A 69 -3.51 4.90 -25.33
N ASP A 70 -3.51 6.18 -25.66
CA ASP A 70 -2.54 6.77 -26.60
C ASP A 70 -1.10 6.60 -26.11
N TRP A 71 -0.85 6.82 -24.81
CA TRP A 71 0.47 6.62 -24.22
C TRP A 71 0.91 5.16 -24.28
N ARG A 72 0.01 4.23 -23.93
CA ARG A 72 0.31 2.80 -23.96
C ARG A 72 0.62 2.31 -25.38
N ASP A 73 -0.06 2.82 -26.39
CA ASP A 73 0.11 2.39 -27.77
C ASP A 73 1.34 3.03 -28.46
N GLN A 74 1.78 4.21 -27.99
CA GLN A 74 2.91 4.97 -28.58
C GLN A 74 4.22 4.84 -27.80
N GLN A 75 4.20 4.30 -26.58
CA GLN A 75 5.42 4.11 -25.80
C GLN A 75 6.34 3.07 -26.45
N THR A 76 7.65 3.29 -26.36
CA THR A 76 8.67 2.31 -26.80
C THR A 76 9.76 2.05 -25.76
N ASN A 77 9.75 2.78 -24.65
CA ASN A 77 10.85 2.80 -23.68
C ASN A 77 10.54 2.00 -22.40
N PHE A 78 9.27 1.70 -22.15
CA PHE A 78 8.82 0.96 -20.97
C PHE A 78 8.35 -0.43 -21.39
N ASP A 79 8.55 -1.42 -20.53
CA ASP A 79 8.07 -2.78 -20.82
C ASP A 79 6.53 -2.81 -20.88
N ASP A 80 5.87 -2.16 -19.92
CA ASP A 80 4.42 -1.97 -19.91
C ASP A 80 4.02 -0.66 -19.18
N ILE A 81 2.79 -0.19 -19.42
CA ILE A 81 2.20 0.95 -18.71
C ILE A 81 0.81 0.57 -18.21
N ALA A 82 0.62 0.64 -16.89
CA ALA A 82 -0.66 0.43 -16.24
C ALA A 82 -1.21 1.73 -15.64
N ALA A 83 -2.54 1.83 -15.56
CA ALA A 83 -3.24 2.90 -14.85
C ALA A 83 -3.95 2.33 -13.63
N PHE A 84 -3.98 3.11 -12.55
CA PHE A 84 -4.74 2.79 -11.34
C PHE A 84 -5.56 4.01 -10.92
N PHE A 85 -6.67 3.75 -10.24
CA PHE A 85 -7.47 4.79 -9.60
C PHE A 85 -6.88 5.06 -8.21
N ALA A 86 -6.50 6.31 -7.95
CA ALA A 86 -6.05 6.79 -6.65
C ALA A 86 -7.19 7.54 -5.95
#